data_AF-A0A8C6G9Q4-F1
#
_entry.id   AF-A0A8C6G9Q4-F1
#
_cell.length_a   1.000
_cell.length_b   1.000
_cell.length_c   1.000
_cell.angle_alpha   90.00
_cell.angle_beta   90.00
_cell.angle_gamma   90.00
#
_symmetry.space_group_name_H-M   'P 1'
#
loop_
_entity.id
_entity.type
_entity.pdbx_description
1 polymer ?
#
loop_
_entity_poly.entity_id
_entity_poly.type
_entity_poly.pdbx_seq_one_letter_code
_entity_poly.pdbx_strand_id
1 'polypeptide(L)'
;MSLSAGLPVRRRLLLLLLLLLWSVAPQALPPLTKLGVVSESHILQVVLGCEVHEDNSTRGFWRYGYDGQDHLEFCPKTLNWSAAEPGAWATKVEWDEHKIRAKQNRDYLEKDCPEQLKRLLELGRGVLGQQVPTLVKVTRHWASTGTSLRCQALDFFPQNITMRWLKDNQPLDAKDVNPEKVLPNGDETYQGWLTLAVAPGDETRFTCQVEHPGLDQPLTASWEPLQSQAMIIGIISGVTVCAIFLAGILFLILRKRKASGGTMGGYVLTDCE
;
A
#
# COMPACT_ATOMS: atom_id res chain seq x y z
N MET A 1 19.34 94.87 -38.77
CA MET A 1 20.65 94.23 -38.52
C MET A 1 20.37 93.03 -37.63
N SER A 2 19.82 91.91 -38.10
CA SER A 2 20.35 90.92 -39.05
C SER A 2 21.74 90.42 -38.66
N LEU A 3 21.80 89.29 -37.94
CA LEU A 3 22.77 88.19 -38.10
C LEU A 3 22.49 87.10 -37.05
N SER A 4 21.61 86.14 -37.39
CA SER A 4 21.60 84.81 -36.75
C SER A 4 22.28 83.85 -37.71
N ALA A 5 23.48 83.40 -37.34
CA ALA A 5 24.31 82.52 -38.14
C ALA A 5 23.74 81.10 -38.11
N GLY A 6 23.18 80.65 -39.25
CA GLY A 6 22.78 79.27 -39.46
C GLY A 6 23.98 78.33 -39.45
N LEU A 7 23.85 77.18 -38.78
CA LEU A 7 24.81 76.09 -38.90
C LEU A 7 24.90 75.61 -40.38
N PRO A 8 26.11 75.25 -40.86
CA PRO A 8 26.34 74.91 -42.26
C PRO A 8 25.60 73.63 -42.67
N VAL A 9 24.92 73.69 -43.82
CA VAL A 9 24.08 72.65 -44.45
C VAL A 9 24.75 71.27 -44.52
N ARG A 10 26.10 71.20 -44.54
CA ARG A 10 26.88 69.96 -44.53
C ARG A 10 26.68 69.09 -43.28
N ARG A 11 26.42 69.69 -42.10
CA ARG A 11 26.17 68.91 -40.86
C ARG A 11 24.79 68.25 -40.83
N ARG A 12 23.78 68.85 -41.50
CA ARG A 12 22.44 68.27 -41.59
C ARG A 12 22.39 67.06 -42.52
N LEU A 13 23.15 67.08 -43.62
CA LEU A 13 23.23 65.93 -44.54
C LEU A 13 23.90 64.71 -43.88
N LEU A 14 24.94 64.92 -43.07
CA LEU A 14 25.64 63.83 -42.37
C LEU A 14 24.75 63.15 -41.32
N LEU A 15 23.95 63.94 -40.58
CA LEU A 15 22.97 63.44 -39.62
C LEU A 15 21.82 62.67 -40.30
N LEU A 16 21.34 63.14 -41.46
CA LEU A 16 20.33 62.44 -42.25
C LEU A 16 20.86 61.14 -42.87
N LEU A 17 22.11 61.11 -43.33
CA LEU A 17 22.76 59.88 -43.82
C LEU A 17 23.01 58.86 -42.70
N LEU A 18 23.39 59.30 -41.49
CA LEU A 18 23.53 58.44 -40.32
C LEU A 18 22.18 57.86 -39.84
N LEU A 19 21.10 58.63 -39.93
CA LEU A 19 19.74 58.15 -39.60
C LEU A 19 19.21 57.16 -40.65
N LEU A 20 19.51 57.36 -41.94
CA LEU A 20 19.13 56.42 -43.00
C LEU A 20 19.96 55.12 -42.98
N LEU A 21 21.20 55.15 -42.48
CA LEU A 21 22.00 53.95 -42.27
C LEU A 21 21.50 53.12 -41.07
N TRP A 22 20.83 53.74 -40.09
CA TRP A 22 20.18 53.04 -38.98
C TRP A 22 18.86 52.37 -39.37
N SER A 23 18.16 52.86 -40.39
CA SER A 23 16.89 52.26 -40.85
C SER A 23 17.04 51.13 -41.88
N VAL A 24 18.25 50.95 -42.45
CA VAL A 24 18.54 49.89 -43.46
C VAL A 24 19.56 48.87 -42.95
N ALA A 25 19.96 48.94 -41.67
CA ALA A 25 20.63 47.80 -41.06
C ALA A 25 19.62 46.63 -41.05
N PRO A 26 19.92 45.48 -41.70
CA PRO A 26 19.10 44.31 -41.48
C PRO A 26 19.13 44.09 -39.99
N GLN A 27 17.97 44.20 -39.34
CA GLN A 27 17.80 43.65 -38.01
C GLN A 27 18.20 42.20 -38.19
N ALA A 28 19.40 41.85 -37.72
CA ALA A 28 19.79 40.47 -37.62
C ALA A 28 18.65 39.85 -36.84
N LEU A 29 17.85 39.00 -37.51
CA LEU A 29 17.01 38.07 -36.81
C LEU A 29 17.94 37.51 -35.73
N PRO A 30 17.52 37.50 -34.44
CA PRO A 30 18.30 36.75 -33.47
C PRO A 30 18.57 35.41 -34.13
N PRO A 31 19.82 34.89 -34.11
CA PRO A 31 20.07 33.56 -34.63
C PRO A 31 18.94 32.71 -34.08
N LEU A 32 18.27 31.93 -34.93
CA LEU A 32 17.33 30.91 -34.47
C LEU A 32 18.13 30.14 -33.43
N THR A 33 17.95 30.52 -32.17
CA THR A 33 18.38 29.75 -31.04
C THR A 33 17.60 28.51 -31.34
N LYS A 34 18.30 27.45 -31.80
CA LYS A 34 17.79 26.09 -31.73
C LYS A 34 16.94 26.11 -30.49
N LEU A 35 15.61 25.96 -30.61
CA LEU A 35 14.71 25.89 -29.47
C LEU A 35 15.46 25.01 -28.51
N GLY A 36 15.99 25.61 -27.44
CA GLY A 36 17.02 24.99 -26.66
C GLY A 36 16.38 23.69 -26.26
N VAL A 37 16.90 22.57 -26.75
CA VAL A 37 16.67 21.32 -26.05
C VAL A 37 17.39 21.59 -24.75
N VAL A 38 16.65 22.18 -23.81
CA VAL A 38 17.03 22.25 -22.43
C VAL A 38 17.30 20.79 -22.12
N SER A 39 18.57 20.44 -21.90
CA SER A 39 18.94 19.07 -21.52
C SER A 39 18.55 18.86 -20.07
N GLU A 40 17.26 19.01 -19.82
CA GLU A 40 16.59 18.69 -18.58
C GLU A 40 15.89 17.35 -18.79
N SER A 41 16.08 16.48 -17.80
CA SER A 41 15.40 15.20 -17.75
C SER A 41 14.03 15.43 -17.15
N HIS A 42 12.99 15.13 -17.91
CA HIS A 42 11.61 15.24 -17.48
C HIS A 42 10.93 13.88 -17.40
N ILE A 43 9.87 13.79 -16.61
CA ILE A 43 9.06 12.58 -16.45
C ILE A 43 7.64 12.88 -16.95
N LEU A 44 7.16 12.05 -17.88
CA LEU A 44 5.77 12.06 -18.32
C LEU A 44 5.09 10.79 -17.82
N GLN A 45 3.98 10.95 -17.11
CA GLN A 45 3.14 9.86 -16.62
C GLN A 45 1.77 9.95 -17.27
N VAL A 46 1.19 8.80 -17.61
CA VAL A 46 -0.16 8.74 -18.18
C VAL A 46 -0.96 7.70 -17.42
N VAL A 47 -2.16 8.08 -16.99
CA VAL A 47 -3.13 7.17 -16.40
C VAL A 47 -4.44 7.27 -17.18
N LEU A 48 -4.87 6.16 -17.75
CA LEU A 48 -6.08 6.07 -18.57
C LEU A 48 -6.78 4.75 -18.31
N GLY A 49 -8.11 4.76 -18.37
CA GLY A 49 -8.91 3.59 -18.06
C GLY A 49 -10.38 3.92 -17.95
N CYS A 50 -11.15 2.92 -17.54
CA CYS A 50 -12.58 3.01 -17.37
C CYS A 50 -13.01 2.28 -16.09
N GLU A 51 -13.99 2.84 -15.41
CA GLU A 51 -14.72 2.22 -14.32
C GLU A 51 -16.07 1.75 -14.87
N VAL A 52 -16.47 0.52 -14.53
CA VAL A 52 -17.80 -0.03 -14.85
C VAL A 52 -18.53 -0.26 -13.52
N HIS A 53 -19.68 0.38 -13.36
CA HIS A 53 -20.49 0.29 -12.15
C HIS A 53 -21.54 -0.84 -12.26
N GLU A 54 -22.18 -1.17 -11.14
CA GLU A 54 -23.20 -2.23 -11.06
C GLU A 54 -24.40 -2.01 -11.98
N ASP A 55 -24.77 -0.75 -12.22
CA ASP A 55 -25.84 -0.36 -13.15
C ASP A 55 -25.42 -0.41 -14.64
N ASN A 56 -24.23 -0.94 -14.92
CA ASN A 56 -23.55 -0.93 -16.23
C ASN A 56 -23.19 0.46 -16.75
N SER A 57 -23.33 1.53 -15.95
CA SER A 57 -22.80 2.82 -16.32
C SER A 57 -21.27 2.78 -16.32
N THR A 58 -20.66 3.54 -17.23
CA THR A 58 -19.20 3.55 -17.41
C THR A 58 -18.65 4.95 -17.25
N ARG A 59 -17.52 5.07 -16.56
CA ARG A 59 -16.78 6.32 -16.43
C ARG A 59 -15.36 6.15 -16.95
N GLY A 60 -15.05 6.83 -18.04
CA GLY A 60 -13.68 6.91 -18.58
C GLY A 60 -12.87 8.04 -17.96
N PHE A 61 -11.56 7.83 -17.83
CA PHE A 61 -10.60 8.86 -17.43
C PHE A 61 -9.33 8.76 -18.27
N TRP A 62 -8.68 9.90 -18.51
CA TRP A 62 -7.37 9.97 -19.16
C TRP A 62 -6.64 11.22 -18.67
N ARG A 63 -5.55 11.02 -17.94
CA ARG A 63 -4.76 12.09 -17.34
C ARG A 63 -3.29 11.95 -17.70
N TYR A 64 -2.64 13.08 -17.88
CA TYR A 64 -1.21 13.23 -18.03
C TYR A 64 -0.68 13.97 -16.80
N GLY A 65 0.41 13.46 -16.23
CA GLY A 65 1.22 14.15 -15.24
C GLY A 65 2.61 14.44 -15.80
N TYR A 66 3.13 15.63 -15.53
CA TYR A 66 4.45 16.09 -15.97
C TYR A 66 5.28 16.43 -14.73
N ASP A 67 6.47 15.83 -14.61
CA ASP A 67 7.36 15.96 -13.45
C ASP A 67 6.67 15.68 -12.10
N GLY A 68 5.77 14.69 -12.10
CA GLY A 68 5.03 14.24 -10.91
C GLY A 68 3.87 15.15 -10.49
N GLN A 69 3.52 16.16 -11.30
CA GLN A 69 2.36 17.04 -11.09
C GLN A 69 1.30 16.79 -12.16
N ASP A 70 0.03 17.07 -11.85
CA ASP A 70 -1.05 17.04 -12.83
C ASP A 70 -0.76 18.03 -13.97
N HIS A 71 -0.97 17.60 -15.23
CA HIS A 71 -0.65 18.39 -16.42
C HIS A 71 -1.88 18.60 -17.33
N LEU A 72 -2.45 17.51 -17.85
CA LEU A 72 -3.63 17.54 -18.73
C LEU A 72 -4.63 16.46 -18.32
N GLU A 73 -5.92 16.80 -18.30
CA GLU A 73 -7.01 15.83 -18.11
C GLU A 73 -7.99 15.89 -19.29
N PHE A 74 -8.27 14.74 -19.89
CA PHE A 74 -9.25 14.65 -20.96
C PHE A 74 -10.66 14.76 -20.42
N CYS A 75 -11.50 15.55 -21.08
CA CYS A 75 -12.92 15.68 -20.78
C CYS A 75 -13.76 15.06 -21.92
N PRO A 76 -14.18 13.78 -21.79
CA PRO A 76 -14.87 13.06 -22.86
C PRO A 76 -16.17 13.74 -23.32
N LYS A 77 -16.92 14.34 -22.38
CA LYS A 77 -18.21 15.00 -22.64
C LYS A 77 -18.08 16.20 -23.57
N THR A 78 -17.01 16.97 -23.43
CA THR A 78 -16.74 18.21 -24.18
C THR A 78 -15.74 18.03 -25.31
N LEU A 79 -15.15 16.84 -25.46
CA LEU A 79 -14.14 16.51 -26.48
C LEU A 79 -12.98 17.52 -26.48
N ASN A 80 -12.51 17.85 -25.28
CA ASN A 80 -11.40 18.77 -25.07
C ASN A 80 -10.54 18.34 -23.88
N TRP A 81 -9.43 19.02 -23.69
CA TRP A 81 -8.53 18.85 -22.56
C TRP A 81 -8.67 19.99 -21.56
N SER A 82 -8.56 19.67 -20.27
CA SER A 82 -8.35 20.61 -19.19
C SER A 82 -6.85 20.71 -18.91
N ALA A 83 -6.32 21.93 -18.79
CA ALA A 83 -4.93 22.19 -18.40
C ALA A 83 -4.89 22.49 -16.89
N ALA A 84 -4.04 21.77 -16.15
CA ALA A 84 -3.90 21.97 -14.72
C ALA A 84 -3.02 23.19 -14.38
N GLU A 85 -2.04 23.48 -15.24
CA GLU A 85 -1.11 24.60 -15.10
C GLU A 85 -0.86 25.34 -16.44
N PRO A 86 -0.33 26.58 -16.41
CA PRO A 86 -0.09 27.37 -17.62
C PRO A 86 0.83 26.69 -18.65
N GLY A 87 1.79 25.89 -18.19
CA GLY A 87 2.71 25.15 -19.06
C GLY A 87 2.01 24.11 -19.95
N ALA A 88 0.85 23.60 -19.54
CA ALA A 88 0.06 22.65 -20.32
C ALA A 88 -0.80 23.29 -21.41
N TRP A 89 -0.95 24.63 -21.40
CA TRP A 89 -1.89 25.31 -22.29
C TRP A 89 -1.53 25.18 -23.78
N ALA A 90 -0.24 25.21 -24.11
CA ALA A 90 0.22 25.07 -25.49
C ALA A 90 -0.24 23.72 -26.08
N THR A 91 0.04 22.63 -25.38
CA THR A 91 -0.38 21.28 -25.75
C THR A 91 -1.89 21.13 -25.78
N LYS A 92 -2.61 21.73 -24.80
CA LYS A 92 -4.08 21.74 -24.78
C LYS A 92 -4.64 22.34 -26.07
N VAL A 93 -4.16 23.52 -26.48
CA VAL A 93 -4.64 24.22 -27.68
C VAL A 93 -4.37 23.37 -28.93
N GLU A 94 -3.16 22.84 -29.07
CA GLU A 94 -2.78 21.96 -30.18
C GLU A 94 -3.69 20.73 -30.27
N TRP A 95 -3.93 20.04 -29.14
CA TRP A 95 -4.74 18.83 -29.13
C TRP A 95 -6.24 19.10 -29.29
N ASP A 96 -6.71 20.28 -28.87
CA ASP A 96 -8.10 20.68 -29.01
C ASP A 96 -8.46 21.16 -30.42
N GLU A 97 -7.47 21.56 -31.22
CA GLU A 97 -7.63 22.02 -32.61
C GLU A 97 -8.22 20.93 -33.51
N HIS A 98 -7.71 19.71 -33.39
CA HIS A 98 -8.18 18.57 -34.20
C HIS A 98 -9.00 17.58 -33.38
N LYS A 99 -10.33 17.65 -33.56
CA LYS A 99 -11.29 16.79 -32.84
C LYS A 99 -11.18 15.30 -33.17
N ILE A 100 -10.40 14.89 -34.16
CA ILE A 100 -10.18 13.48 -34.49
C ILE A 100 -9.58 12.75 -33.28
N ARG A 101 -8.52 13.31 -32.67
CA ARG A 101 -7.87 12.75 -31.48
C ARG A 101 -8.86 12.62 -30.32
N ALA A 102 -9.61 13.68 -30.02
CA ALA A 102 -10.58 13.68 -28.95
C ALA A 102 -11.69 12.62 -29.17
N LYS A 103 -12.18 12.47 -30.40
CA LYS A 103 -13.19 11.45 -30.73
C LYS A 103 -12.65 10.03 -30.54
N GLN A 104 -11.44 9.75 -31.03
CA GLN A 104 -10.78 8.45 -30.85
C GLN A 104 -10.56 8.12 -29.37
N ASN A 105 -10.09 9.10 -28.59
CA ASN A 105 -9.90 8.92 -27.15
C ASN A 105 -11.21 8.61 -26.43
N ARG A 106 -12.29 9.31 -26.78
CA ARG A 106 -13.62 9.02 -26.23
C ARG A 106 -14.10 7.65 -26.65
N ASP A 107 -13.98 7.28 -27.92
CA ASP A 107 -14.42 5.96 -28.41
C ASP A 107 -13.69 4.83 -27.65
N TYR A 108 -12.38 4.96 -27.42
CA TYR A 108 -11.64 4.01 -26.58
C TYR A 108 -12.19 3.94 -25.15
N LEU A 109 -12.41 5.09 -24.50
CA LEU A 109 -12.84 5.15 -23.10
C LEU A 109 -14.28 4.67 -22.87
N GLU A 110 -15.18 4.94 -23.82
CA GLU A 110 -16.61 4.63 -23.70
C GLU A 110 -17.01 3.27 -24.30
N LYS A 111 -16.19 2.69 -25.19
CA LYS A 111 -16.48 1.42 -25.86
C LYS A 111 -15.41 0.37 -25.62
N ASP A 112 -14.20 0.61 -26.13
CA ASP A 112 -13.15 -0.42 -26.19
C ASP A 112 -12.70 -0.84 -24.78
N CYS A 113 -12.46 0.12 -23.90
CA CYS A 113 -12.03 -0.13 -22.54
C CYS A 113 -13.09 -0.92 -21.73
N PRO A 114 -14.37 -0.49 -21.66
CA PRO A 114 -15.39 -1.27 -20.96
C PRO A 114 -15.59 -2.67 -21.53
N GLU A 115 -15.54 -2.83 -22.86
CA GLU A 115 -15.64 -4.14 -23.51
C GLU A 115 -14.47 -5.05 -23.11
N GLN A 116 -13.24 -4.52 -23.16
CA GLN A 116 -12.05 -5.25 -22.75
C GLN A 116 -12.09 -5.61 -21.27
N LEU A 117 -12.53 -4.71 -20.39
CA LEU A 117 -12.67 -4.96 -18.96
C LEU A 117 -13.66 -6.10 -18.69
N LYS A 118 -14.84 -6.08 -19.32
CA LYS A 118 -15.83 -7.16 -19.19
C LYS A 118 -15.25 -8.52 -19.58
N ARG A 119 -14.53 -8.57 -20.71
CA ARG A 119 -13.85 -9.80 -21.17
C ARG A 119 -12.79 -10.27 -20.17
N LEU A 120 -12.00 -9.36 -19.61
CA LEU A 120 -10.98 -9.70 -18.61
C LEU A 120 -11.61 -10.22 -17.30
N LEU A 121 -12.73 -9.65 -16.87
CA LEU A 121 -13.48 -10.11 -15.70
C LEU A 121 -14.07 -11.51 -15.92
N GLU A 122 -14.59 -11.80 -17.12
CA GLU A 122 -15.07 -13.13 -17.48
C GLU A 122 -13.93 -14.17 -17.46
N LEU A 123 -12.78 -13.83 -18.02
CA LEU A 123 -11.59 -14.70 -18.04
C LEU A 123 -10.99 -14.91 -16.65
N GLY A 124 -10.99 -13.87 -15.81
CA GLY A 124 -10.45 -13.91 -14.45
C GLY A 124 -11.44 -14.40 -13.39
N ARG A 125 -12.63 -14.89 -13.79
CA ARG A 125 -13.67 -15.35 -12.87
C ARG A 125 -13.13 -16.46 -11.97
N GLY A 126 -13.22 -16.25 -10.66
CA GLY A 126 -12.71 -17.18 -9.64
C GLY A 126 -11.31 -16.86 -9.12
N VAL A 127 -10.54 -16.02 -9.82
CA VAL A 127 -9.20 -15.55 -9.36
C VAL A 127 -9.26 -14.08 -8.94
N LEU A 128 -9.82 -13.20 -9.78
CA LEU A 128 -9.89 -11.75 -9.50
C LEU A 128 -10.78 -11.39 -8.30
N GLY A 129 -11.73 -12.27 -7.97
CA GLY A 129 -12.62 -12.12 -6.81
C GLY A 129 -12.22 -12.99 -5.62
N GLN A 130 -11.07 -13.67 -5.68
CA GLN A 130 -10.62 -14.52 -4.58
C GLN A 130 -10.32 -13.64 -3.37
N GLN A 131 -10.98 -13.92 -2.25
CA GLN A 131 -10.70 -13.29 -0.99
C GLN A 131 -9.84 -14.24 -0.17
N VAL A 132 -8.72 -13.75 0.35
CA VAL A 132 -7.82 -14.54 1.19
C VAL A 132 -8.14 -14.23 2.65
N PRO A 133 -8.47 -15.23 3.49
CA PRO A 133 -8.72 -15.03 4.90
C PRO A 133 -7.52 -14.38 5.60
N THR A 134 -7.79 -13.32 6.35
CA THR A 134 -6.76 -12.56 7.07
C THR A 134 -6.32 -13.28 8.34
N LEU A 135 -5.00 -13.40 8.56
CA LEU A 135 -4.46 -13.81 9.85
C LEU A 135 -4.28 -12.59 10.76
N VAL A 136 -5.01 -12.54 11.87
CA VAL A 136 -4.91 -11.44 12.85
C VAL A 136 -4.10 -11.85 14.06
N LYS A 137 -3.12 -11.02 14.45
CA LYS A 137 -2.26 -11.22 15.63
C LYS A 137 -2.18 -9.94 16.45
N VAL A 138 -2.24 -10.07 17.78
CA VAL A 138 -2.03 -8.95 18.70
C VAL A 138 -0.77 -9.18 19.53
N THR A 139 0.21 -8.29 19.37
CA THR A 139 1.50 -8.35 20.07
C THR A 139 1.68 -7.18 21.04
N ARG A 140 2.44 -7.41 22.11
CA ARG A 140 2.85 -6.38 23.06
C ARG A 140 4.28 -5.95 22.74
N HIS A 141 4.50 -4.64 22.70
CA HIS A 141 5.81 -4.04 22.50
C HIS A 141 6.13 -3.08 23.65
N TRP A 142 7.30 -3.29 24.27
CA TRP A 142 7.86 -2.41 25.29
C TRP A 142 8.84 -1.42 24.66
N ALA A 143 8.67 -0.14 24.96
CA ALA A 143 9.63 0.91 24.64
C ALA A 143 10.01 1.67 25.91
N SER A 144 11.09 2.44 25.87
CA SER A 144 11.50 3.31 26.99
C SER A 144 10.41 4.34 27.36
N THR A 145 9.52 4.65 26.43
CA THR A 145 8.44 5.64 26.58
C THR A 145 7.11 5.04 27.05
N GLY A 146 7.00 3.71 27.19
CA GLY A 146 5.77 3.06 27.65
C GLY A 146 5.52 1.66 27.06
N THR A 147 4.34 1.12 27.37
CA THR A 147 3.84 -0.14 26.79
C THR A 147 2.90 0.17 25.62
N SER A 148 3.02 -0.58 24.53
CA SER A 148 2.13 -0.46 23.38
C SER A 148 1.63 -1.84 22.94
N LEU A 149 0.38 -1.88 22.48
CA LEU A 149 -0.20 -3.01 21.79
C LEU A 149 -0.16 -2.77 20.29
N ARG A 150 0.13 -3.80 19.52
CA ARG A 150 0.12 -3.79 18.06
C ARG A 150 -0.81 -4.88 17.57
N CYS A 151 -1.84 -4.50 16.83
CA CYS A 151 -2.68 -5.41 16.09
C CYS A 151 -2.17 -5.49 14.65
N GLN A 152 -1.99 -6.70 14.15
CA GLN A 152 -1.47 -6.97 12.81
C GLN A 152 -2.46 -7.86 12.05
N ALA A 153 -2.81 -7.44 10.85
CA ALA A 153 -3.52 -8.22 9.85
C ALA A 153 -2.51 -8.62 8.77
N LEU A 154 -2.34 -9.92 8.52
CA LEU A 154 -1.33 -10.45 7.62
C LEU A 154 -1.97 -11.21 6.46
N ASP A 155 -1.29 -11.17 5.32
CA ASP A 155 -1.52 -11.99 4.12
C ASP A 155 -2.96 -11.94 3.61
N PHE A 156 -3.55 -10.75 3.60
CA PHE A 156 -4.95 -10.54 3.20
C PHE A 156 -5.08 -9.92 1.80
N PHE A 157 -6.20 -10.18 1.14
CA PHE A 157 -6.56 -9.57 -0.14
C PHE A 157 -8.09 -9.55 -0.28
N PRO A 158 -8.72 -8.42 -0.71
CA PRO A 158 -8.13 -7.20 -1.28
C PRO A 158 -7.56 -6.22 -0.22
N GLN A 159 -6.90 -5.14 -0.67
CA GLN A 159 -6.26 -4.13 0.19
C GLN A 159 -7.21 -3.46 1.19
N ASN A 160 -8.50 -3.30 0.84
CA ASN A 160 -9.45 -2.60 1.69
C ASN A 160 -9.77 -3.44 2.94
N ILE A 161 -9.39 -2.93 4.10
CA ILE A 161 -9.52 -3.55 5.42
C ILE A 161 -9.93 -2.46 6.41
N THR A 162 -10.61 -2.85 7.50
CA THR A 162 -10.92 -1.94 8.59
C THR A 162 -10.42 -2.53 9.90
N MET A 163 -9.44 -1.87 10.52
CA MET A 163 -8.88 -2.27 11.82
C MET A 163 -9.23 -1.23 12.89
N ARG A 164 -9.73 -1.67 14.05
CA ARG A 164 -10.06 -0.78 15.17
C ARG A 164 -9.73 -1.38 16.53
N TRP A 165 -9.39 -0.53 17.49
CA TRP A 165 -9.26 -0.91 18.89
C TRP A 165 -10.59 -0.71 19.61
N LEU A 166 -10.94 -1.69 20.44
CA LEU A 166 -12.03 -1.61 21.39
C LEU A 166 -11.44 -1.63 22.80
N LYS A 167 -11.96 -0.79 23.70
CA LYS A 167 -11.69 -0.83 25.14
C LYS A 167 -12.95 -1.24 25.85
N ASP A 168 -12.91 -2.33 26.62
CA ASP A 168 -14.08 -2.87 27.32
C ASP A 168 -15.29 -3.05 26.36
N ASN A 169 -15.00 -3.53 25.13
CA ASN A 169 -15.95 -3.68 23.99
C ASN A 169 -16.55 -2.38 23.42
N GLN A 170 -16.01 -1.21 23.75
CA GLN A 170 -16.41 0.07 23.17
C GLN A 170 -15.34 0.58 22.21
N PRO A 171 -15.70 1.09 21.01
CA PRO A 171 -14.73 1.60 20.05
C PRO A 171 -14.00 2.84 20.59
N LEU A 172 -12.69 2.90 20.36
CA LEU A 172 -11.89 4.10 20.65
C LEU A 172 -12.02 5.12 19.52
N ASP A 173 -11.90 6.40 19.87
CA ASP A 173 -11.88 7.48 18.90
C ASP A 173 -10.60 7.42 18.04
N ALA A 174 -10.73 7.74 16.75
CA ALA A 174 -9.62 7.71 15.80
C ALA A 174 -8.45 8.64 16.16
N LYS A 175 -8.66 9.61 17.06
CA LYS A 175 -7.61 10.54 17.55
C LYS A 175 -6.67 9.88 18.57
N ASP A 176 -7.14 8.84 19.25
CA ASP A 176 -6.41 8.16 20.32
C ASP A 176 -5.55 7.01 19.81
N VAL A 177 -5.58 6.76 18.49
CA VAL A 177 -4.95 5.61 17.85
C VAL A 177 -4.01 6.09 16.74
N ASN A 178 -2.83 5.47 16.64
CA ASN A 178 -1.93 5.74 15.53
C ASN A 178 -2.56 5.29 14.20
N PRO A 179 -2.41 6.06 13.11
CA PRO A 179 -3.04 5.75 11.84
C PRO A 179 -2.62 4.37 11.32
N GLU A 180 -3.58 3.69 10.73
CA GLU A 180 -3.42 2.40 10.08
C GLU A 180 -2.35 2.49 8.98
N LYS A 181 -1.44 1.52 8.96
CA LYS A 181 -0.46 1.36 7.88
C LYS A 181 -0.76 0.06 7.17
N VAL A 182 -1.13 0.16 5.89
CA VAL A 182 -1.27 -0.98 4.98
C VAL A 182 -0.14 -0.96 3.97
N LEU A 183 0.56 -2.07 3.83
CA LEU A 183 1.67 -2.25 2.90
C LEU A 183 1.41 -3.47 2.00
N PRO A 184 1.80 -3.41 0.72
CA PRO A 184 1.78 -4.57 -0.14
C PRO A 184 2.89 -5.57 0.22
N ASN A 185 2.61 -6.85 0.08
CA ASN A 185 3.59 -7.93 0.06
C ASN A 185 4.07 -8.19 -1.38
N GLY A 186 5.08 -9.04 -1.54
CA GLY A 186 5.61 -9.44 -2.86
C GLY A 186 4.80 -10.51 -3.58
N ASP A 187 3.78 -11.07 -2.94
CA ASP A 187 2.95 -12.19 -3.39
C ASP A 187 1.49 -11.78 -3.64
N GLU A 188 1.26 -10.50 -3.99
CA GLU A 188 -0.06 -9.91 -4.27
C GLU A 188 -1.00 -9.80 -3.06
N THR A 189 -0.54 -10.16 -1.86
CA THR A 189 -1.28 -9.93 -0.61
C THR A 189 -0.86 -8.62 0.06
N TYR A 190 -1.55 -8.26 1.15
CA TYR A 190 -1.28 -7.07 1.94
C TYR A 190 -1.05 -7.43 3.41
N GLN A 191 -0.33 -6.56 4.10
CA GLN A 191 -0.19 -6.57 5.54
C GLN A 191 -0.54 -5.19 6.12
N GLY A 192 -1.17 -5.18 7.28
CA GLY A 192 -1.70 -4.00 7.92
C GLY A 192 -1.45 -4.03 9.41
N TRP A 193 -1.21 -2.88 10.04
CA TRP A 193 -1.14 -2.81 11.50
C TRP A 193 -1.63 -1.50 12.10
N LEU A 194 -2.11 -1.63 13.34
CA LEU A 194 -2.60 -0.56 14.19
C LEU A 194 -1.91 -0.63 15.55
N THR A 195 -1.44 0.50 16.08
CA THR A 195 -0.73 0.55 17.37
C THR A 195 -1.46 1.44 18.36
N LEU A 196 -1.53 1.01 19.62
CA LEU A 196 -2.15 1.73 20.73
C LEU A 196 -1.19 1.78 21.92
N ALA A 197 -0.97 2.97 22.47
CA ALA A 197 -0.26 3.14 23.73
C ALA A 197 -1.20 2.78 24.90
N VAL A 198 -0.72 1.96 25.84
CA VAL A 198 -1.52 1.49 26.97
C VAL A 198 -0.73 1.59 28.28
N ALA A 199 -1.46 1.79 29.38
CA ALA A 199 -0.87 1.66 30.70
C ALA A 199 -0.49 0.20 30.97
N PRO A 200 0.67 -0.08 31.60
CA PRO A 200 1.02 -1.45 32.00
C PRO A 200 -0.04 -2.03 32.94
N GLY A 201 -0.56 -3.22 32.63
CA GLY A 201 -1.60 -3.91 33.40
C GLY A 201 -3.02 -3.76 32.85
N ASP A 202 -3.27 -2.79 31.97
CA ASP A 202 -4.59 -2.60 31.32
C ASP A 202 -4.71 -3.38 29.99
N GLU A 203 -3.70 -4.16 29.57
CA GLU A 203 -3.63 -4.73 28.22
C GLU A 203 -4.84 -5.62 27.86
N THR A 204 -5.34 -6.38 28.83
CA THR A 204 -6.44 -7.33 28.62
C THR A 204 -7.79 -6.66 28.41
N ARG A 205 -7.90 -5.34 28.69
CA ARG A 205 -9.12 -4.56 28.46
C ARG A 205 -9.27 -4.12 27.01
N PHE A 206 -8.21 -4.27 26.22
CA PHE A 206 -8.19 -3.87 24.83
C PHE A 206 -8.28 -5.08 23.92
N THR A 207 -9.14 -4.97 22.92
CA THR A 207 -9.28 -5.96 21.85
C THR A 207 -9.17 -5.26 20.51
N CYS A 208 -8.62 -5.96 19.52
CA CYS A 208 -8.56 -5.49 18.14
C CYS A 208 -9.66 -6.16 17.34
N GLN A 209 -10.50 -5.38 16.69
CA GLN A 209 -11.52 -5.85 15.76
C GLN A 209 -11.08 -5.55 14.32
N VAL A 210 -11.16 -6.57 13.47
CA VAL A 210 -10.79 -6.51 12.06
C VAL A 210 -11.99 -6.92 11.21
N GLU A 211 -12.36 -6.05 10.28
CA GLU A 211 -13.37 -6.30 9.26
C GLU A 211 -12.70 -6.33 7.89
N HIS A 212 -13.01 -7.37 7.12
CA HIS A 212 -12.45 -7.58 5.80
C HIS A 212 -13.42 -8.41 4.96
N PRO A 213 -13.56 -8.17 3.65
CA PRO A 213 -14.48 -8.93 2.80
C PRO A 213 -14.23 -10.44 2.80
N GLY A 214 -13.00 -10.90 3.06
CA GLY A 214 -12.65 -12.31 3.18
C GLY A 214 -13.00 -12.97 4.53
N LEU A 215 -13.67 -12.25 5.43
CA LEU A 215 -14.15 -12.76 6.71
C LEU A 215 -15.68 -12.73 6.74
N ASP A 216 -16.30 -13.85 7.09
CA ASP A 216 -17.77 -13.93 7.22
C ASP A 216 -18.31 -13.04 8.34
N GLN A 217 -17.51 -12.84 9.39
CA GLN A 217 -17.82 -12.00 10.55
C GLN A 217 -16.58 -11.22 10.99
N PRO A 218 -16.76 -10.05 11.65
CA PRO A 218 -15.65 -9.31 12.21
C PRO A 218 -14.82 -10.19 13.17
N LEU A 219 -13.51 -10.26 12.96
CA LEU A 219 -12.61 -11.01 13.81
C LEU A 219 -12.13 -10.14 14.96
N THR A 220 -12.31 -10.61 16.19
CA THR A 220 -11.84 -9.92 17.39
C THR A 220 -10.71 -10.71 18.04
N ALA A 221 -9.55 -10.08 18.21
CA ALA A 221 -8.38 -10.67 18.83
C ALA A 221 -7.95 -9.87 20.08
N SER A 222 -7.60 -10.56 21.14
CA SER A 222 -7.02 -9.99 22.37
C SER A 222 -5.53 -10.27 22.45
N TRP A 223 -4.82 -9.49 23.27
CA TRP A 223 -3.45 -9.83 23.63
C TRP A 223 -3.45 -11.02 24.61
N GLU A 224 -2.70 -12.07 24.28
CA GLU A 224 -2.47 -13.20 25.18
C GLU A 224 -1.02 -13.20 25.69
N PRO A 225 -0.79 -13.24 27.02
CA PRO A 225 0.55 -13.42 27.56
C PRO A 225 1.08 -14.82 27.21
N LEU A 226 2.26 -14.87 26.60
CA LEU A 226 3.02 -16.11 26.29
C LEU A 226 3.24 -17.05 27.50
N GLN A 227 2.97 -16.57 28.71
CA GLN A 227 3.10 -17.32 29.96
C GLN A 227 2.20 -18.58 29.99
N SER A 228 1.09 -18.60 29.26
CA SER A 228 0.23 -19.79 29.13
C SER A 228 0.98 -20.97 28.50
N GLN A 229 1.70 -20.76 27.39
CA GLN A 229 2.38 -21.87 26.71
C GLN A 229 3.61 -22.38 27.46
N ALA A 230 4.39 -21.49 28.08
CA ALA A 230 5.56 -21.89 28.87
C ALA A 230 5.15 -22.66 30.15
N MET A 231 4.07 -22.25 30.83
CA MET A 231 3.54 -23.00 31.97
C MET A 231 2.97 -24.35 31.55
N ILE A 232 2.26 -24.44 30.43
CA ILE A 232 1.73 -25.71 29.91
C ILE A 232 2.86 -26.68 29.57
N ILE A 233 3.91 -26.23 28.89
CA ILE A 233 5.10 -27.05 28.58
C ILE A 233 5.81 -27.48 29.88
N GLY A 234 5.91 -26.59 30.85
CA GLY A 234 6.45 -26.88 32.19
C GLY A 234 5.66 -27.96 32.94
N ILE A 235 4.32 -27.91 32.90
CA ILE A 235 3.46 -28.91 33.54
C ILE A 235 3.58 -30.26 32.84
N ILE A 236 3.53 -30.29 31.50
CA ILE A 236 3.61 -31.54 30.73
C ILE A 236 4.96 -32.24 30.97
N SER A 237 6.06 -31.48 30.94
CA SER A 237 7.39 -32.04 31.21
C SER A 237 7.51 -32.56 32.65
N GLY A 238 7.01 -31.81 33.64
CA GLY A 238 7.01 -32.23 35.04
C GLY A 238 6.21 -33.51 35.29
N VAL A 239 5.00 -33.61 34.74
CA VAL A 239 4.14 -34.81 34.87
C VAL A 239 4.80 -36.03 34.22
N THR A 240 5.41 -35.85 33.04
CA THR A 240 6.07 -36.94 32.31
C THR A 240 7.24 -37.51 33.11
N VAL A 241 8.08 -36.65 33.69
CA VAL A 241 9.21 -37.07 34.54
C VAL A 241 8.73 -37.81 35.78
N CYS A 242 7.69 -37.31 36.47
CA CYS A 242 7.11 -37.96 37.63
C CYS A 242 6.54 -39.35 37.30
N ALA A 243 5.84 -39.49 36.18
CA ALA A 243 5.28 -40.77 35.75
C ALA A 243 6.37 -41.82 35.47
N ILE A 244 7.46 -41.43 34.80
CA ILE A 244 8.60 -42.32 34.55
C ILE A 244 9.25 -42.77 35.86
N PHE A 245 9.41 -41.85 36.82
CA PHE A 245 10.02 -42.16 38.12
C PHE A 245 9.16 -43.14 38.93
N LEU A 246 7.85 -42.93 38.98
CA LEU A 246 6.91 -43.81 39.67
C LEU A 246 6.84 -45.20 39.01
N ALA A 247 6.83 -45.26 37.68
CA ALA A 247 6.89 -46.52 36.94
C ALA A 247 8.19 -47.29 37.22
N GLY A 248 9.33 -46.58 37.28
CA GLY A 248 10.63 -47.14 37.65
C GLY A 248 10.65 -47.71 39.07
N ILE A 249 10.11 -46.98 40.05
CA ILE A 249 9.99 -47.45 41.44
C ILE A 249 9.08 -48.69 41.51
N LEU A 250 7.94 -48.66 40.84
CA LEU A 250 7.02 -49.80 40.79
C LEU A 250 7.69 -51.04 40.18
N PHE A 251 8.45 -50.86 39.10
CA PHE A 251 9.22 -51.93 38.47
C PHE A 251 10.26 -52.52 39.42
N LEU A 252 10.99 -51.69 40.18
CA LEU A 252 11.96 -52.15 41.19
C LEU A 252 11.29 -52.94 42.32
N ILE A 253 10.13 -52.49 42.81
CA ILE A 253 9.35 -53.19 43.84
C ILE A 253 8.88 -54.56 43.33
N LEU A 254 8.33 -54.62 42.11
CA LEU A 254 7.88 -55.87 41.48
C LEU A 254 9.06 -56.84 41.26
N ARG A 255 10.23 -56.32 40.88
CA ARG A 255 11.44 -57.14 40.70
C ARG A 255 11.97 -57.70 42.03
N LYS A 256 11.96 -56.90 43.11
CA LYS A 256 12.29 -57.37 44.46
C LYS A 256 11.30 -58.42 44.97
N ARG A 257 9.99 -58.25 44.72
CA ARG A 257 8.97 -59.25 45.09
C ARG A 257 9.18 -60.58 44.35
N LYS A 258 9.54 -60.54 43.05
CA LYS A 258 9.89 -61.76 42.30
C LYS A 258 11.19 -62.42 42.77
N ALA A 259 12.18 -61.63 43.20
CA ALA A 259 13.44 -62.16 43.76
C ALA A 259 13.27 -62.77 45.16
N SER A 260 12.31 -62.27 45.96
CA SER A 260 12.01 -62.79 47.30
C SER A 260 11.04 -63.99 47.30
N GLY A 261 10.37 -64.28 46.18
CA GLY A 261 9.51 -65.45 46.01
C GLY A 261 10.24 -66.70 45.51
N GLY A 262 11.57 -66.65 45.34
CA GLY A 262 12.40 -67.74 44.79
C GLY A 262 13.07 -68.66 45.82
N THR A 263 12.78 -68.53 47.12
CA THR A 263 13.44 -69.33 48.17
C THR A 263 12.43 -69.92 49.15
N MET A 264 11.71 -70.98 48.73
CA MET A 264 11.07 -71.92 49.67
C MET A 264 10.69 -73.23 48.95
N GLY A 265 11.38 -74.33 49.31
CA GLY A 265 10.80 -75.67 49.35
C GLY A 265 10.98 -76.60 48.15
N GLY A 266 12.19 -77.15 47.96
CA GLY A 266 12.38 -78.43 47.28
C GLY A 266 12.69 -79.52 48.30
N TYR A 267 11.72 -80.34 48.67
CA TYR A 267 11.95 -81.63 49.33
C TYR A 267 11.70 -82.72 48.29
N VAL A 268 12.76 -83.48 47.98
CA VAL A 268 12.69 -84.71 47.19
C VAL A 268 12.24 -85.82 48.12
N LEU A 269 11.11 -86.45 47.80
CA LEU A 269 10.63 -87.66 48.44
C LEU A 269 11.35 -88.84 47.77
N THR A 270 12.15 -89.57 48.53
CA THR A 270 12.74 -90.85 48.13
C THR A 270 11.66 -91.94 48.23
N ASP A 271 11.30 -92.55 47.12
CA ASP A 271 10.60 -93.84 47.10
C ASP A 271 11.60 -94.98 47.30
N CYS A 272 11.18 -95.96 48.11
CA CYS A 272 11.85 -97.24 48.30
C CYS A 272 11.41 -98.22 47.20
N GLU A 273 12.37 -98.81 46.50
CA GLU A 273 12.46 -100.27 46.26
C GLU A 273 13.90 -100.65 45.86
#